data_AF-A0A9D9DMC2-F1
#
_entry.id   AF-A0A9D9DMC2-F1
#
_cell.length_a   1.000
_cell.length_b   1.000
_cell.length_c   1.000
_cell.angle_alpha   90.00
_cell.angle_beta   90.00
_cell.angle_gamma   90.00
#
_symmetry.space_group_name_H-M   'P 1'
#
loop_
_entity.id
_entity.type
_entity.pdbx_description
1 polymer ?
#
loop_
_entity_poly.entity_id
_entity_poly.type
_entity_poly.pdbx_seq_one_letter_code
_entity_poly.pdbx_strand_id
1 'polypeptide(L)' 'MIIDVNGSKKRQNQLGHDVFAFQFMNNGKLMPMVVKGTEFLDKEYCSATSSSNRNGFGCTNKALTESEYWKNLP' A
#
# COMPACT_ATOMS: atom_id res chain seq x y z
N MET A 1 -6.64 -7.84 -1.85
CA MET A 1 -6.07 -8.62 -0.73
C MET A 1 -5.17 -7.72 0.08
N ILE A 2 -5.08 -7.95 1.38
CA ILE A 2 -4.21 -7.21 2.29
C ILE A 2 -3.30 -8.21 3.02
N ILE A 3 -2.01 -7.89 3.17
CA ILE A 3 -0.99 -8.71 3.80
C ILE A 3 -0.36 -7.90 4.94
N ASP A 4 -0.37 -8.45 6.14
CA ASP A 4 0.31 -7.91 7.32
C ASP A 4 1.64 -8.65 7.52
N VAL A 5 2.75 -7.92 7.46
CA VAL A 5 4.11 -8.50 7.57
C VAL A 5 4.60 -8.62 9.01
N ASN A 6 3.95 -7.94 9.95
CA ASN A 6 4.27 -7.97 11.39
C ASN A 6 3.45 -9.02 12.16
N GLY A 7 2.35 -9.48 11.56
CA GLY A 7 1.45 -10.52 12.08
C GLY A 7 0.27 -9.93 12.85
N SER A 8 -0.89 -10.58 12.69
CA SER A 8 -2.25 -10.07 13.01
C SER A 8 -2.55 -9.66 14.47
N LYS A 9 -1.59 -9.78 15.39
CA LYS A 9 -1.75 -9.48 16.82
C LYS A 9 -0.64 -8.59 17.40
N LYS A 10 0.31 -8.12 16.59
CA LYS A 10 1.19 -7.03 17.01
C LYS A 10 0.41 -5.72 16.86
N ARG A 11 0.43 -4.86 17.89
CA ARG A 11 -0.42 -3.65 17.91
C ARG A 11 0.08 -2.60 16.92
N GLN A 12 -0.91 -1.88 16.35
CA GLN A 12 -0.83 -0.81 15.34
C GLN A 12 -0.51 -1.23 13.91
N ASN A 13 -1.37 -2.10 13.36
CA ASN A 13 -1.44 -2.38 11.93
C ASN A 13 -1.85 -1.12 11.14
N GLN A 14 -0.94 -0.57 10.34
CA GLN A 14 -1.09 0.64 9.55
C GLN A 14 -0.83 0.35 8.06
N LEU A 15 -1.78 0.76 7.22
CA LEU A 15 -1.68 0.60 5.76
C LEU A 15 -0.48 1.40 5.22
N GLY A 16 0.40 0.72 4.49
CA GLY A 16 1.66 1.26 3.98
C GLY A 16 2.85 1.13 4.93
N HIS A 17 2.64 0.85 6.22
CA HIS A 17 3.75 0.69 7.16
C HIS A 17 4.06 -0.79 7.40
N ASP A 18 3.05 -1.57 7.78
CA ASP A 18 3.17 -3.02 8.01
C ASP A 18 2.03 -3.81 7.38
N VAL A 19 1.02 -3.11 6.84
CA VAL A 19 -0.08 -3.70 6.10
C VAL A 19 -0.05 -3.23 4.64
N PHE A 20 0.04 -4.18 3.71
CA PHE A 20 0.21 -3.91 2.29
C PHE A 20 -0.92 -4.50 1.45
N ALA A 21 -1.41 -3.72 0.49
CA ALA A 21 -2.52 -4.11 -0.36
C ALA A 21 -2.06 -4.57 -1.75
N PHE A 22 -2.64 -5.68 -2.21
CA PHE A 22 -2.40 -6.29 -3.51
C PHE A 22 -3.72 -6.60 -4.20
N GLN A 23 -3.72 -6.57 -5.52
CA GLN A 23 -4.84 -6.94 -6.37
C GLN A 23 -4.53 -8.21 -7.15
N PHE A 24 -5.49 -9.14 -7.16
CA PHE A 24 -5.49 -10.24 -8.12
C PHE A 24 -6.03 -9.72 -9.44
N MET A 25 -5.25 -9.88 -10.50
CA MET A 25 -5.61 -9.52 -11.85
C MET A 25 -6.29 -10.71 -12.54
N ASN A 26 -7.14 -10.44 -13.53
CA ASN A 26 -7.84 -11.49 -14.29
C ASN A 26 -6.90 -12.47 -15.01
N ASN A 27 -5.64 -12.07 -15.24
CA ASN A 27 -4.59 -12.93 -15.81
C ASN A 27 -3.85 -13.78 -14.75
N GLY A 28 -4.35 -13.85 -13.52
CA GLY A 28 -3.78 -14.63 -12.42
C GLY A 28 -2.57 -13.98 -11.73
N LYS A 29 -2.14 -12.79 -12.16
CA LYS A 29 -1.03 -12.08 -11.50
C LYS A 29 -1.49 -11.39 -10.23
N LEU A 30 -0.66 -11.47 -9.19
CA LEU A 30 -0.78 -10.64 -7.99
C LEU A 30 0.04 -9.36 -8.20
N MET A 31 -0.61 -8.21 -8.21
CA MET A 31 0.02 -6.91 -8.46
C MET A 31 -0.17 -5.99 -7.25
N PRO A 32 0.75 -5.05 -6.97
CA PRO A 32 0.52 -3.99 -6.01
C PRO A 32 -0.76 -3.22 -6.34
N MET A 33 -1.50 -2.76 -5.34
CA MET A 33 -2.82 -2.13 -5.57
C MET A 33 -2.76 -0.74 -6.23
N VAL A 34 -1.58 -0.28 -6.64
CA VAL A 34 -1.42 0.85 -7.56
C VAL A 34 -0.47 0.46 -8.69
N VAL A 35 -1.08 0.16 -9.83
CA VAL A 35 -0.40 0.02 -11.12
C VAL A 35 -1.20 0.89 -12.09
N LYS A 36 -0.53 1.63 -12.98
CA LYS A 36 -1.19 2.39 -14.06
C LYS A 36 -2.31 1.54 -14.69
N GLY A 37 -3.57 1.96 -14.51
CA GLY A 37 -4.76 1.21 -14.94
C GLY A 37 -5.68 0.71 -13.82
N THR A 38 -5.34 0.92 -12.54
CA THR A 38 -6.23 0.65 -11.38
C THR A 38 -6.90 1.93 -10.87
N GLU A 39 -8.10 1.83 -10.29
CA GLU A 39 -8.91 2.96 -9.76
C GLU A 39 -8.24 3.77 -8.63
N PHE A 40 -7.11 3.30 -8.11
CA PHE A 40 -6.37 3.94 -7.03
C PHE A 40 -5.19 4.74 -7.60
N LEU A 41 -5.27 6.06 -7.53
CA LEU A 41 -4.17 6.97 -7.88
C LEU A 41 -3.19 7.11 -6.70
N ASP A 42 -1.90 6.90 -6.95
CA ASP A 42 -0.82 6.96 -5.95
C ASP A 42 -0.82 8.25 -5.10
N LYS A 43 -1.21 9.38 -5.69
CA LYS A 43 -1.22 10.68 -5.01
C LYS A 43 -2.32 10.82 -3.95
N GLU A 44 -3.43 10.11 -4.11
CA GLU A 44 -4.58 10.21 -3.21
C GLU A 44 -4.55 9.12 -2.14
N TYR A 45 -4.03 7.94 -2.50
CA TYR A 45 -4.06 6.73 -1.66
C TYR A 45 -2.68 6.30 -1.14
N CYS A 46 -1.62 7.07 -1.41
CA CYS A 46 -0.34 6.97 -0.71
C CYS A 46 0.32 8.34 -0.54
N SER A 47 -0.21 9.14 0.39
CA SER A 47 0.29 10.48 0.71
C SER A 47 0.27 10.75 2.21
N ALA A 48 1.32 11.39 2.74
CA ALA A 48 1.40 11.82 4.13
C ALA A 48 0.37 12.91 4.49
N THR A 49 -0.20 13.60 3.50
CA THR A 49 -1.15 14.70 3.69
C THR A 49 -2.59 14.35 3.35
N SER A 50 -2.84 13.12 2.86
CA SER A 50 -4.20 12.69 2.50
C SER A 50 -5.00 12.36 3.76
N SER A 51 -6.21 12.93 3.85
CA SER A 51 -7.21 12.59 4.87
C SER A 51 -8.18 11.48 4.43
N SER A 52 -7.94 10.88 3.26
CA SER A 52 -8.76 9.79 2.75
C SER A 52 -8.68 8.58 3.68
N ASN A 53 -9.83 7.98 3.99
CA ASN A 53 -9.91 6.73 4.74
C ASN A 53 -9.30 5.52 3.99
N ARG A 54 -8.99 5.69 2.70
CA ARG A 54 -8.32 4.70 1.86
C ARG A 54 -6.82 5.01 1.70
N ASN A 55 -6.27 5.99 2.41
CA ASN A 55 -4.84 6.28 2.39
C ASN A 55 -4.05 5.07 2.92
N GLY A 56 -2.90 4.79 2.30
CA GLY A 56 -2.07 3.62 2.57
C GLY A 56 -2.31 2.43 1.64
N PHE A 57 -3.52 2.29 1.06
CA PHE A 57 -3.79 1.21 0.09
C PHE A 57 -2.92 1.27 -1.16
N GLY A 58 -2.51 2.47 -1.57
CA GLY A 58 -1.63 2.65 -2.72
C GLY A 58 -0.16 2.48 -2.42
N CYS A 59 0.22 2.43 -1.14
CA CYS A 59 1.63 2.51 -0.77
C CYS A 59 2.45 1.27 -1.08
N THR A 60 1.81 0.13 -1.37
CA THR A 60 2.51 -1.11 -1.72
C THR A 60 3.46 -0.94 -2.89
N ASN A 61 3.08 -0.16 -3.92
CA ASN A 61 3.94 0.03 -5.09
C ASN A 61 5.19 0.84 -4.71
N LYS A 62 5.03 1.92 -3.93
CA LYS A 62 6.15 2.73 -3.43
C LYS A 62 7.05 1.93 -2.49
N ALA A 63 6.47 1.15 -1.57
CA ALA A 63 7.21 0.29 -0.65
C ALA A 63 8.11 -0.74 -1.38
N LEU A 64 7.70 -1.20 -2.56
CA LEU A 64 8.45 -2.14 -3.38
C LEU A 64 9.45 -1.49 -4.34
N THR A 65 9.23 -0.23 -4.75
CA THR A 65 10.00 0.41 -5.84
C THR A 65 10.85 1.59 -5.40
N GLU A 66 10.50 2.29 -4.32
CA GLU A 66 11.21 3.45 -3.79
C GLU A 66 12.15 3.02 -2.66
N SER A 67 13.46 3.14 -2.87
CA SER A 67 14.47 2.73 -1.87
C SER A 67 14.41 3.54 -0.57
N GLU A 68 13.97 4.79 -0.66
CA GLU A 68 13.88 5.72 0.47
C GLU A 68 12.51 5.69 1.16
N TYR A 69 11.57 4.86 0.69
CA TYR A 69 10.20 4.79 1.21
C TYR A 69 10.16 4.66 2.73
N TRP A 70 10.90 3.68 3.24
CA TRP A 70 10.94 3.32 4.66
C TRP A 70 11.55 4.39 5.55
N LYS A 71 12.39 5.27 5.00
CA LYS A 71 13.00 6.37 5.76
C LYS A 71 12.08 7.59 5.86
N ASN A 72 11.08 7.67 4.99
CA ASN A 72 10.15 8.80 4.88
C ASN A 72 8.73 8.45 5.36
N LEU A 73 8.58 7.35 6.11
CA LEU A 73 7.32 7.02 6.78
C LEU A 73 7.06 8.05 7.90
N PRO A 74 5.82 8.56 8.03
CA PRO A 74 5.44 9.47 9.11
C PRO A 74 5.40 8.80 10.48
#